data_AF-A0A9P5R0T5-F1
#
_entry.id   AF-A0A9P5R0T5-F1
#
_cell.length_a   1.000
_cell.length_b   1.000
_cell.length_c   1.000
_cell.angle_alpha   90.00
_cell.angle_beta   90.00
_cell.angle_gamma   90.00
#
_symmetry.space_group_name_H-M   'P 1'
#
loop_
_entity.id
_entity.type
_entity.pdbx_description
1 polymer ?
#
loop_
_entity_poly.entity_id
_entity_poly.type
_entity_poly.pdbx_seq_one_letter_code
_entity_poly.pdbx_strand_id
1 'polypeptide(L)'
;RLDTCSLAHQRQRLTEEGASAATVKVMTESTLAKTRKRQYKGPQALWIRHCSTNSVDPFNPTAVQLLNFLADGIETKQWSSGTVNNYRSAILNLFPDRLSYWNNPTFRDFFRHLSSNAIKRFTNTPVDIAPVLDHFRTMGPNSDLKPAQLLPKLCWLLSVCGFM
;
A
#
# COMPACT_ATOMS: atom_id res chain seq x y z
N ARG A 1 25.34 -9.57 3.32
CA ARG A 1 24.98 -10.98 3.62
C ARG A 1 23.49 -11.28 3.41
N LEU A 2 22.55 -10.42 3.83
CA LEU A 2 21.11 -10.63 3.58
C LEU A 2 20.74 -10.51 2.08
N ASP A 3 21.33 -9.54 1.39
CA ASP A 3 21.09 -9.27 -0.04
C ASP A 3 21.47 -10.42 -0.98
N THR A 4 22.46 -11.23 -0.59
CA THR A 4 22.90 -12.41 -1.34
C THR A 4 22.01 -13.60 -1.06
N CYS A 5 21.51 -13.74 0.18
CA CYS A 5 20.68 -14.86 0.60
C CYS A 5 19.28 -14.80 -0.03
N SER A 6 18.62 -13.63 -0.03
CA SER A 6 17.30 -13.46 -0.66
C SER A 6 17.34 -13.71 -2.18
N LEU A 7 18.36 -13.18 -2.88
CA LEU A 7 18.54 -13.39 -4.31
C LEU A 7 18.94 -14.83 -4.65
N ALA A 8 19.80 -15.44 -3.84
CA ALA A 8 20.17 -16.84 -4.03
C ALA A 8 18.95 -17.74 -3.86
N HIS A 9 18.12 -17.50 -2.85
CA HIS A 9 16.90 -18.25 -2.63
C HIS A 9 15.88 -18.05 -3.77
N GLN A 10 15.72 -16.83 -4.27
CA GLN A 10 14.86 -16.57 -5.44
C GLN A 10 15.39 -17.23 -6.72
N ARG A 11 16.71 -17.20 -6.95
CA ARG A 11 17.33 -17.86 -8.11
C ARG A 11 17.21 -19.38 -8.02
N GLN A 12 17.51 -19.95 -6.86
CA GLN A 12 17.35 -21.37 -6.59
C GLN A 12 15.92 -21.82 -6.84
N ARG A 13 14.93 -21.09 -6.32
CA ARG A 13 13.52 -21.36 -6.57
C ARG A 13 13.17 -21.37 -8.05
N LEU A 14 13.56 -20.35 -8.81
CA LEU A 14 13.24 -20.28 -10.24
C LEU A 14 13.88 -21.45 -11.01
N THR A 15 15.08 -21.88 -10.61
CA THR A 15 15.72 -23.06 -11.18
C THR A 15 14.98 -24.36 -10.82
N GLU A 16 14.51 -24.50 -9.57
CA GLU A 16 13.70 -25.63 -9.11
C GLU A 16 12.34 -25.71 -9.82
N GLU A 17 11.76 -24.57 -10.20
CA GLU A 17 10.55 -24.47 -11.04
C GLU A 17 10.81 -24.82 -12.52
N GLY A 18 12.07 -25.10 -12.91
CA GLY A 18 12.46 -25.43 -14.28
C GLY A 18 12.64 -24.22 -15.19
N ALA A 19 12.79 -23.00 -14.64
CA ALA A 19 12.99 -21.80 -15.44
C ALA A 19 14.36 -21.82 -16.15
N SER A 20 14.38 -21.40 -17.41
CA SER A 20 15.63 -21.27 -18.17
C SER A 20 16.57 -20.23 -17.55
N ALA A 21 17.89 -20.40 -17.75
CA ALA A 21 18.89 -19.44 -17.29
C ALA A 21 18.63 -18.01 -17.82
N ALA A 22 18.11 -17.89 -19.05
CA ALA A 22 17.69 -16.61 -19.62
C ALA A 22 16.52 -15.98 -18.85
N THR A 23 15.52 -16.78 -18.48
CA THR A 23 14.37 -16.32 -17.66
C THR A 23 14.84 -15.83 -16.28
N VAL A 24 15.71 -16.59 -15.61
CA VAL A 24 16.28 -16.22 -14.30
C VAL A 24 17.05 -14.90 -14.41
N LYS A 25 17.82 -14.73 -15.48
CA LYS A 25 18.59 -13.50 -15.72
C LYS A 25 17.67 -12.29 -15.89
N VAL A 26 16.65 -12.37 -16.74
CA VAL A 26 15.69 -11.28 -16.95
C VAL A 26 14.96 -10.92 -15.65
N MET A 27 14.50 -11.93 -14.90
CA MET A 27 13.77 -11.71 -13.65
C MET A 27 14.63 -11.15 -12.52
N THR A 28 15.95 -11.40 -12.51
CA THR A 28 16.85 -10.96 -11.44
C THR A 28 17.66 -9.70 -11.77
N GLU A 29 17.90 -9.40 -13.05
CA GLU A 29 18.81 -8.31 -13.47
C GLU A 29 18.09 -7.11 -14.10
N SER A 30 16.78 -7.19 -14.32
CA SER A 30 15.98 -6.06 -14.84
C SER A 30 16.03 -4.84 -13.92
N THR A 31 15.81 -3.66 -14.49
CA THR A 31 15.68 -2.39 -13.75
C THR A 31 14.57 -2.46 -12.70
N LEU A 32 13.45 -3.10 -13.03
CA LEU A 32 12.34 -3.35 -12.11
C LEU A 32 12.78 -4.21 -10.92
N ALA A 33 13.53 -5.29 -11.15
CA ALA A 33 14.06 -6.14 -10.09
C ALA A 33 15.03 -5.37 -9.17
N LYS A 34 15.91 -4.54 -9.74
CA LYS A 34 16.84 -3.69 -8.99
C LYS A 34 16.12 -2.67 -8.11
N THR A 35 15.10 -1.98 -8.63
CA THR A 35 14.30 -1.01 -7.87
C THR A 35 13.54 -1.69 -6.74
N ARG A 36 12.86 -2.81 -7.03
CA ARG A 36 12.12 -3.59 -6.02
C ARG A 36 13.03 -4.09 -4.91
N LYS A 37 14.23 -4.58 -5.25
CA LYS A 37 15.26 -4.99 -4.29
C LYS A 37 15.64 -3.85 -3.35
N ARG A 38 15.87 -2.65 -3.89
CA ARG A 38 16.21 -1.47 -3.07
C ARG A 38 15.12 -1.16 -2.06
N GLN A 39 13.86 -1.22 -2.47
CA GLN A 39 12.71 -0.92 -1.62
C GLN A 39 12.47 -2.00 -0.55
N TYR A 40 12.66 -3.28 -0.89
CA TYR A 40 12.32 -4.40 0.00
C TYR A 40 13.43 -4.76 0.98
N LYS A 41 14.67 -4.30 0.75
CA LYS A 41 15.83 -4.56 1.62
C LYS A 41 15.57 -4.21 3.09
N GLY A 42 15.01 -3.03 3.36
CA GLY A 42 14.73 -2.59 4.73
C GLY A 42 13.68 -3.47 5.43
N PRO A 43 12.47 -3.61 4.87
CA PRO A 43 11.43 -4.47 5.42
C PRO A 43 11.86 -5.92 5.63
N GLN A 44 12.52 -6.53 4.64
CA GLN A 44 12.98 -7.92 4.72
C GLN A 44 14.07 -8.11 5.77
N ALA A 45 15.00 -7.16 5.92
CA ALA A 45 16.02 -7.23 6.97
C ALA A 45 15.42 -7.16 8.38
N LEU A 46 14.40 -6.31 8.57
CA LEU A 46 13.67 -6.23 9.84
C LEU A 46 12.90 -7.51 10.16
N TRP A 47 12.24 -8.09 9.15
CA TRP A 47 11.58 -9.38 9.26
C TRP A 47 12.55 -10.49 9.67
N ILE A 48 13.67 -10.64 8.95
CA ILE A 48 14.67 -11.68 9.24
C ILE A 48 15.23 -11.51 10.67
N ARG A 49 15.48 -10.27 11.11
CA ARG A 49 15.91 -10.01 12.50
C ARG A 49 14.87 -10.44 13.52
N HIS A 50 13.58 -10.17 13.25
CA HIS A 50 12.48 -10.62 14.10
C HIS A 50 12.40 -12.16 14.14
N CYS A 51 12.54 -12.82 13.00
CA CYS A 51 12.59 -14.28 12.91
C CYS A 51 13.73 -14.88 13.73
N SER A 52 14.93 -14.30 13.66
CA SER A 52 16.07 -14.74 14.48
C SER A 52 15.83 -14.59 15.98
N THR A 53 15.04 -13.59 16.39
CA THR A 53 14.74 -13.34 17.81
C THR A 53 13.64 -14.27 18.34
N ASN A 54 12.68 -14.66 17.49
CA ASN A 54 11.49 -15.42 17.86
C ASN A 54 11.52 -16.88 17.38
N SER A 55 12.68 -17.36 16.91
CA SER A 55 12.87 -18.72 16.38
C SER A 55 11.85 -19.11 15.29
N VAL A 56 11.52 -18.17 14.41
CA VAL A 56 10.62 -18.38 13.26
C VAL A 56 11.45 -18.60 12.00
N ASP A 57 11.01 -19.50 11.10
CA ASP A 57 11.62 -19.62 9.79
C ASP A 57 11.33 -18.36 8.94
N PRO A 58 12.36 -17.60 8.51
CA PRO A 58 12.16 -16.39 7.73
C PRO A 58 11.65 -16.63 6.29
N PHE A 59 11.75 -17.85 5.76
CA PHE A 59 11.34 -18.19 4.39
C PHE A 59 10.07 -19.03 4.31
N ASN A 60 9.65 -19.65 5.42
CA ASN A 60 8.40 -20.42 5.48
C ASN A 60 7.64 -20.20 6.80
N PRO A 61 7.24 -18.95 7.13
CA PRO A 61 6.44 -18.70 8.32
C PRO A 61 4.98 -19.10 8.11
N THR A 62 4.26 -19.30 9.21
CA THR A 62 2.79 -19.35 9.17
C THR A 62 2.21 -17.95 8.98
N ALA A 63 0.99 -17.85 8.45
CA ALA A 63 0.30 -16.58 8.29
C ALA A 63 0.20 -15.79 9.61
N VAL A 64 -0.06 -16.47 10.72
CA VAL A 64 -0.18 -15.86 12.06
C VAL A 64 1.15 -15.26 12.52
N GLN A 65 2.28 -15.94 12.30
CA GLN A 65 3.60 -15.41 12.66
C GLN A 65 3.92 -14.12 11.91
N LEU A 66 3.57 -14.05 10.62
CA LEU A 66 3.71 -12.81 9.84
C LEU A 66 2.79 -11.70 10.37
N LEU A 67 1.53 -12.01 10.69
CA LEU A 67 0.59 -11.04 11.25
C LEU A 67 1.06 -10.50 12.59
N ASN A 68 1.60 -11.35 13.48
CA ASN A 68 2.12 -10.95 14.78
C ASN A 68 3.25 -9.93 14.65
N PHE A 69 4.18 -10.13 13.71
CA PHE A 69 5.21 -9.15 13.40
C PHE A 69 4.65 -7.81 12.90
N LEU A 70 3.62 -7.86 12.04
CA LEU A 70 2.99 -6.66 11.51
C LEU A 70 2.20 -5.91 12.59
N ALA A 71 1.52 -6.64 13.47
CA ALA A 71 0.80 -6.09 14.62
C ALA A 71 1.77 -5.44 15.61
N ASP A 72 2.87 -6.09 15.95
CA ASP A 72 3.95 -5.54 16.79
C ASP A 72 4.49 -4.21 16.21
N GLY A 73 4.64 -4.12 14.89
CA GLY A 73 5.05 -2.87 14.23
C GLY A 73 4.01 -1.75 14.31
N ILE A 74 2.71 -2.07 14.35
CA ILE A 74 1.65 -1.08 14.57
C ILE A 74 1.72 -0.58 16.02
N GLU A 75 1.82 -1.49 16.98
CA GLU A 75 1.79 -1.17 18.41
C GLU A 75 3.05 -0.41 18.85
N THR A 76 4.23 -0.96 18.58
CA THR A 76 5.51 -0.44 19.10
C THR A 76 6.08 0.71 18.29
N LYS A 77 5.85 0.73 16.96
CA LYS A 77 6.45 1.70 16.03
C LYS A 77 5.45 2.59 15.33
N GLN A 78 4.15 2.47 15.66
CA GLN A 78 3.09 3.32 15.12
C GLN A 78 3.06 3.31 13.58
N TRP A 79 3.24 2.13 12.98
CA TRP A 79 3.20 1.99 11.53
C TRP A 79 1.82 2.32 10.95
N SER A 80 1.81 3.20 9.94
CA SER A 80 0.59 3.44 9.15
C SER A 80 0.16 2.19 8.38
N SER A 81 -1.12 2.09 8.03
CA SER A 81 -1.64 0.99 7.19
C SER A 81 -0.93 0.89 5.83
N GLY A 82 -0.42 2.01 5.29
CA GLY A 82 0.42 2.02 4.09
C GLY A 82 1.78 1.37 4.33
N THR A 83 2.42 1.67 5.45
CA THR A 83 3.69 1.04 5.87
C THR A 83 3.52 -0.47 6.05
N VAL A 84 2.47 -0.89 6.75
CA VAL A 84 2.17 -2.31 6.98
C VAL A 84 1.95 -3.04 5.65
N ASN A 85 1.23 -2.46 4.70
CA ASN A 85 1.02 -3.04 3.37
C ASN A 85 2.30 -3.13 2.53
N ASN A 86 3.19 -2.15 2.66
CA ASN A 86 4.51 -2.20 2.03
C ASN A 86 5.35 -3.34 2.61
N TYR A 87 5.38 -3.47 3.93
CA TYR A 87 6.10 -4.56 4.62
C TYR A 87 5.52 -5.93 4.25
N ARG A 88 4.19 -6.08 4.26
CA ARG A 88 3.50 -7.29 3.77
C ARG A 88 3.98 -7.68 2.38
N SER A 89 3.95 -6.74 1.43
CA SER A 89 4.33 -7.02 0.04
C SER A 89 5.81 -7.40 -0.09
N ALA A 90 6.69 -6.72 0.68
CA ALA A 90 8.11 -7.00 0.71
C ALA A 90 8.44 -8.38 1.29
N ILE A 91 7.74 -8.80 2.34
CA ILE A 91 7.97 -10.08 3.01
C ILE A 91 7.36 -11.22 2.20
N LEU A 92 6.12 -11.09 1.71
CA LEU A 92 5.50 -12.08 0.81
C LEU A 92 6.31 -12.32 -0.48
N ASN A 93 7.15 -11.37 -0.89
CA ASN A 93 8.04 -11.56 -2.03
C ASN A 93 9.15 -12.61 -1.79
N LEU A 94 9.48 -12.88 -0.53
CA LEU A 94 10.39 -13.96 -0.15
C LEU A 94 9.77 -15.33 -0.42
N PHE A 95 8.44 -15.46 -0.30
CA PHE A 95 7.74 -16.74 -0.37
C PHE A 95 7.37 -17.13 -1.80
N PRO A 96 7.41 -18.44 -2.13
CA PRO A 96 6.97 -18.97 -3.41
C PRO A 96 5.46 -18.78 -3.59
N ASP A 97 4.68 -19.24 -2.62
CA ASP A 97 3.23 -19.21 -2.67
C ASP A 97 2.67 -18.05 -1.85
N ARG A 98 2.26 -16.99 -2.55
CA ARG A 98 1.64 -15.81 -1.94
C ARG A 98 0.13 -15.96 -1.80
N LEU A 99 -0.47 -16.88 -2.55
CA LEU A 99 -1.92 -17.01 -2.63
C LEU A 99 -2.45 -17.80 -1.42
N SER A 100 -1.71 -18.78 -0.91
CA SER A 100 -2.07 -19.48 0.34
C SER A 100 -2.29 -18.54 1.52
N TYR A 101 -1.50 -17.47 1.63
CA TYR A 101 -1.68 -16.46 2.68
C TYR A 101 -3.03 -15.73 2.56
N TRP A 102 -3.50 -15.48 1.34
CA TRP A 102 -4.81 -14.86 1.11
C TRP A 102 -5.98 -15.81 1.29
N ASN A 103 -5.75 -17.12 1.15
CA ASN A 103 -6.73 -18.16 1.46
C ASN A 103 -6.94 -18.31 2.98
N ASN A 104 -6.03 -17.80 3.81
CA ASN A 104 -6.19 -17.79 5.25
C ASN A 104 -7.21 -16.69 5.67
N PRO A 105 -8.32 -17.03 6.34
CA PRO A 105 -9.36 -16.07 6.71
C PRO A 105 -8.84 -15.02 7.69
N THR A 106 -8.04 -15.41 8.68
CA THR A 106 -7.43 -14.51 9.68
C THR A 106 -6.54 -13.47 9.01
N PHE A 107 -5.75 -13.87 8.02
CA PHE A 107 -4.90 -12.95 7.26
C PHE A 107 -5.73 -11.92 6.51
N ARG A 108 -6.78 -12.37 5.81
CA ARG A 108 -7.69 -11.47 5.09
C ARG A 108 -8.42 -10.51 6.04
N ASP A 109 -8.92 -11.02 7.16
CA ASP A 109 -9.69 -10.23 8.11
C ASP A 109 -8.82 -9.17 8.80
N PHE A 110 -7.57 -9.49 9.13
CA PHE A 110 -6.60 -8.51 9.65
C PHE A 110 -6.47 -7.29 8.72
N PHE A 111 -6.26 -7.51 7.42
CA PHE A 111 -6.14 -6.40 6.46
C PHE A 111 -7.46 -5.68 6.19
N ARG A 112 -8.61 -6.36 6.36
CA ARG A 112 -9.93 -5.72 6.32
C ARG A 112 -10.14 -4.77 7.50
N HIS A 113 -9.77 -5.17 8.71
CA HIS A 113 -9.83 -4.30 9.88
C HIS A 113 -8.82 -3.15 9.76
N LEU A 114 -7.61 -3.43 9.28
CA LEU A 114 -6.58 -2.41 9.06
C LEU A 114 -7.01 -1.35 8.03
N SER A 115 -7.71 -1.73 6.96
CA SER A 115 -8.22 -0.78 5.97
C SER A 115 -9.42 0.01 6.49
N SER A 116 -10.33 -0.62 7.22
CA SER A 116 -11.45 0.07 7.88
C SER A 116 -10.97 1.16 8.83
N ASN A 117 -9.89 0.90 9.58
CA ASN A 117 -9.31 1.87 10.50
C ASN A 117 -8.51 2.98 9.78
N ALA A 118 -8.00 2.70 8.57
CA ALA A 118 -7.22 3.65 7.77
C ALA A 118 -8.09 4.70 7.05
N ILE A 119 -9.34 4.35 6.74
CA ILE A 119 -10.31 5.28 6.18
C ILE A 119 -10.61 6.31 7.27
N LYS A 120 -9.87 7.42 7.25
CA LYS A 120 -10.34 8.65 7.87
C LYS A 120 -11.62 9.01 7.12
N ARG A 121 -12.76 8.61 7.68
CA ARG A 121 -14.05 9.16 7.30
C ARG A 121 -13.83 10.66 7.41
N PHE A 122 -13.78 11.37 6.28
CA PHE A 122 -13.86 12.82 6.31
C PHE A 122 -15.11 13.07 7.13
N THR A 123 -14.91 13.56 8.34
CA THR A 123 -16.01 13.77 9.26
C THR A 123 -17.02 14.59 8.50
N ASN A 124 -18.27 14.21 8.68
CA ASN A 124 -19.47 14.81 8.14
C ASN A 124 -19.60 16.24 8.69
N THR A 125 -18.58 17.07 8.52
CA THR A 125 -18.59 18.47 8.86
C THR A 125 -19.51 19.07 7.81
N PRO A 126 -20.72 19.54 8.18
CA PRO A 126 -21.59 20.17 7.21
C PRO A 126 -20.83 21.39 6.70
N VAL A 127 -20.35 21.29 5.46
CA VAL A 127 -19.75 22.43 4.77
C VAL A 127 -20.90 23.38 4.50
N ASP A 128 -20.91 24.53 5.17
CA ASP A 128 -21.90 25.56 4.90
C ASP A 128 -21.58 26.19 3.54
N ILE A 129 -22.40 25.84 2.55
CA ILE A 129 -22.30 26.37 1.18
C ILE A 129 -23.09 27.67 0.99
N ALA A 130 -23.90 28.09 1.98
CA ALA A 130 -24.74 29.27 1.89
C ALA A 130 -23.96 30.56 1.55
N PRO A 131 -22.77 30.84 2.13
CA PRO A 131 -22.02 32.06 1.81
C PRO A 131 -21.63 32.17 0.34
N VAL A 132 -21.32 31.04 -0.31
CA VAL A 132 -20.94 31.03 -1.72
C VAL A 132 -22.17 31.20 -2.62
N LEU A 133 -23.29 30.57 -2.26
CA LEU A 133 -24.56 30.75 -2.96
C LEU A 133 -25.06 32.19 -2.85
N ASP A 134 -24.94 32.81 -1.67
CA ASP A 134 -25.30 34.21 -1.47
C ASP A 134 -24.40 35.14 -2.28
N HIS A 135 -23.10 34.86 -2.33
CA HIS A 135 -22.19 35.58 -3.22
C HIS A 135 -22.62 35.48 -4.69
N PHE A 136 -22.99 34.29 -5.18
CA PHE A 136 -23.48 34.12 -6.55
C PHE A 136 -24.82 34.82 -6.83
N ARG A 137 -25.68 34.97 -5.82
CA ARG A 137 -26.93 35.74 -5.93
C ARG A 137 -26.65 37.24 -6.07
N THR A 138 -25.67 37.76 -5.33
CA THR A 138 -25.30 39.20 -5.42
C THR A 138 -24.70 39.60 -6.77
N MET A 139 -24.14 38.64 -7.52
CA MET A 139 -23.58 38.90 -8.85
C MET A 139 -24.62 39.20 -9.94
N GLY A 140 -25.90 38.89 -9.72
CA GLY A 140 -26.97 39.16 -10.68
C GLY A 140 -27.14 38.10 -11.79
N PRO A 141 -27.90 38.40 -12.86
CA PRO A 141 -28.26 37.45 -13.91
C PRO A 141 -27.04 36.96 -14.69
N ASN A 142 -27.02 35.68 -15.08
CA ASN A 142 -25.91 35.11 -15.85
C ASN A 142 -25.72 35.77 -17.23
N SER A 143 -26.78 36.38 -17.79
CA SER A 143 -26.72 37.14 -19.04
C SER A 143 -25.84 38.39 -18.96
N ASP A 144 -25.68 38.93 -17.74
CA ASP A 144 -25.03 40.22 -17.51
C ASP A 144 -23.60 40.04 -16.98
N LEU A 145 -23.19 38.79 -16.75
CA LEU A 145 -21.88 38.44 -16.20
C LEU A 145 -20.82 38.34 -17.28
N LYS A 146 -19.65 38.91 -16.98
CA LYS A 146 -18.48 38.76 -17.84
C LYS A 146 -17.94 37.32 -17.75
N PRO A 147 -17.28 36.80 -18.80
CA PRO A 147 -16.68 35.46 -18.79
C PRO A 147 -15.74 35.21 -17.59
N ALA A 148 -15.03 36.25 -17.14
CA ALA A 148 -14.15 36.19 -15.97
C ALA A 148 -14.88 35.90 -14.64
N GLN A 149 -16.19 36.18 -14.55
CA GLN A 149 -17.03 35.89 -13.38
C GLN A 149 -17.82 34.59 -13.53
N LEU A 150 -18.15 34.21 -14.78
CA LEU A 150 -18.81 32.94 -15.09
C LEU A 150 -17.91 31.73 -14.89
N LEU A 151 -16.63 31.84 -15.27
CA LEU A 151 -15.67 30.72 -15.16
C LEU A 151 -15.47 30.23 -13.72
N PRO A 152 -15.22 31.10 -12.70
CA PRO A 152 -15.15 30.67 -11.31
C PRO A 152 -16.46 30.06 -10.79
N LYS A 153 -17.61 30.60 -11.19
CA LYS A 153 -18.94 30.10 -10.80
C LYS A 153 -19.18 28.69 -11.35
N LEU A 154 -18.84 28.44 -12.61
CA LEU A 154 -18.93 27.14 -13.25
C LEU A 154 -17.92 26.14 -12.68
N CYS A 155 -16.67 26.56 -12.47
CA CYS A 155 -15.63 25.72 -11.87
C CYS A 155 -15.98 25.27 -10.44
N TRP A 156 -16.51 26.20 -9.63
CA TRP A 156 -17.00 25.86 -8.29
C TRP A 156 -18.17 24.86 -8.35
N LEU A 157 -19.14 25.08 -9.24
CA LEU A 157 -20.29 24.17 -9.40
C LEU A 157 -19.86 22.76 -9.84
N LEU A 158 -18.94 22.68 -10.81
CA LEU A 158 -18.36 21.39 -11.25
C LEU A 158 -17.58 20.70 -10.13
N SER A 159 -16.87 21.48 -9.30
CA SER A 159 -16.11 20.94 -8.17
C SER A 159 -17.05 20.36 -7.11
N VAL A 160 -18.15 21.04 -6.78
CA VAL A 160 -19.14 20.57 -5.80
C VAL A 160 -19.88 19.34 -6.33
N CYS A 161 -20.34 19.33 -7.58
CA CYS A 161 -21.09 18.19 -8.14
C CYS A 161 -20.21 16.97 -8.47
N GLY A 162 -18.89 17.15 -8.65
CA GLY A 162 -17.97 16.06 -9.01
C GLY A 162 -17.18 15.45 -7.84
N PHE A 163 -17.02 16.18 -6.73
CA PHE A 163 -16.18 15.76 -5.61
C PHE A 163 -16.90 15.61 -4.26
N MET A 164 -18.10 16.19 -4.06
CA MET A 164 -18.97 15.84 -2.91
C MET A 164 -19.87 14.66 -3.24
#